data_AF-A0A3D3I361-F1
#
_entry.id   AF-A0A3D3I361-F1
#
_cell.length_a   1.000
_cell.length_b   1.000
_cell.length_c   1.000
_cell.angle_alpha   90.00
_cell.angle_beta   90.00
_cell.angle_gamma   90.00
#
_symmetry.space_group_name_H-M   'P 1'
#
loop_
_entity.id
_entity.type
_entity.pdbx_description
1 polymer ?
#
loop_
_entity_poly.entity_id
_entity_poly.type
_entity_poly.pdbx_seq_one_letter_code
_entity_poly.pdbx_strand_id
1 'polypeptide(L)'
;MSKTVTIKPDEQFARLYADRLILEALVDLHEVIKPGELSEQLSSKGLGLAAIRSLLASNADIFAYNERRWVPKARLDTEGRPMLAAVDRLLRAFGAPVAVDLMAREIAIRYGIEPEDAADRIRRFGQTDPLVLLTRDDRVVTTEVLFRGSDESRPRAYKLAGITEEEVAEAQKKLGNFDWLHNDALVLALEKAAPVSLKALGAAAWVALSPDSPFGNHLFDWRTFYADLLSIPGYVISADGVIASEAEGAKWVAQAAKLADKLAPTVEIEDAVPIELKPEDIENMVKKVTGASETVTAKQLLEELFEITPTVRTYPDDMANVMDALRGDKRVLWVGGDRFQKPEARPDDVDEIPMPFQYVASDHLQEDGDPVDVELVDEGLSSSLRKLILHPLAQDVLDEELQPRLKNIPDQIRLVLKPIHRELGTFPMDRLEHQA
;
A
#
# COMPACT_ATOMS: atom_id res chain seq x y z
N MET A 1 9.79 12.51 18.08
CA MET A 1 9.61 13.65 17.15
C MET A 1 9.69 13.09 15.75
N SER A 2 8.53 12.84 15.14
CA SER A 2 8.44 12.28 13.79
C SER A 2 9.14 13.22 12.81
N LYS A 3 9.95 12.66 11.90
CA LYS A 3 10.49 13.44 10.79
C LYS A 3 9.28 13.89 9.98
N THR A 4 8.95 15.18 10.02
CA THR A 4 8.00 15.77 9.09
C THR A 4 8.57 15.57 7.70
N VAL A 5 8.06 14.56 6.99
CA VAL A 5 8.40 14.32 5.60
C VAL A 5 7.87 15.51 4.83
N THR A 6 8.76 16.31 4.25
CA THR A 6 8.36 17.42 3.38
C THR A 6 7.80 16.84 2.09
N ILE A 7 6.48 16.79 1.98
CA ILE A 7 5.77 16.32 0.78
C ILE A 7 5.86 17.42 -0.28
N LYS A 8 6.29 17.07 -1.49
CA LYS A 8 6.31 18.02 -2.61
C LYS A 8 4.88 18.27 -3.13
N PRO A 9 4.58 19.44 -3.74
CA PRO A 9 3.25 19.72 -4.29
C PRO A 9 2.73 18.62 -5.24
N ASP A 10 3.58 18.13 -6.15
CA ASP A 10 3.21 17.05 -7.08
C ASP A 10 2.92 15.71 -6.37
N GLU A 11 3.63 15.44 -5.27
CA GLU A 11 3.43 14.24 -4.45
C GLU A 11 2.15 14.36 -3.61
N GLN A 12 1.84 15.57 -3.12
CA GLN A 12 0.60 15.88 -2.41
C GLN A 12 -0.61 15.74 -3.34
N PHE A 13 -0.48 16.20 -4.58
CA PHE A 13 -1.48 16.06 -5.61
C PHE A 13 -1.81 14.57 -5.90
N ALA A 14 -0.78 13.75 -6.11
CA ALA A 14 -0.93 12.32 -6.35
C ALA A 14 -1.58 11.61 -5.15
N ARG A 15 -1.16 12.00 -3.94
CA ARG A 15 -1.72 11.51 -2.69
C ARG A 15 -3.22 11.79 -2.56
N LEU A 16 -3.65 13.04 -2.75
CA LEU A 16 -5.06 13.40 -2.62
C LEU A 16 -5.95 12.62 -3.59
N TYR A 17 -5.45 12.33 -4.80
CA TYR A 17 -6.15 11.46 -5.75
C TYR A 17 -6.29 10.02 -5.23
N ALA A 18 -5.23 9.45 -4.66
CA ALA A 18 -5.27 8.12 -4.06
C ALA A 18 -6.17 8.06 -2.81
N ASP A 19 -6.11 9.09 -1.95
CA ASP A 19 -6.97 9.22 -0.78
C ASP A 19 -8.44 9.26 -1.19
N ARG A 20 -8.78 9.93 -2.30
CA ARG A 20 -10.14 9.91 -2.85
C ARG A 20 -10.60 8.50 -3.25
N LEU A 21 -9.73 7.72 -3.91
CA LEU A 21 -10.06 6.34 -4.27
C LEU A 21 -10.25 5.45 -3.04
N ILE A 22 -9.45 5.66 -2.00
CA ILE A 22 -9.61 4.99 -0.71
C ILE A 22 -10.92 5.40 -0.05
N LEU A 23 -11.26 6.70 -0.07
CA LEU A 23 -12.51 7.21 0.48
C LEU A 23 -13.74 6.66 -0.27
N GLU A 24 -13.68 6.53 -1.59
CA GLU A 24 -14.73 5.94 -2.42
C GLU A 24 -15.00 4.48 -1.99
N ALA A 25 -13.95 3.68 -1.89
CA ALA A 25 -14.03 2.30 -1.43
C ALA A 25 -14.50 2.20 0.04
N LEU A 26 -14.07 3.13 0.90
CA LEU A 26 -14.46 3.16 2.31
C LEU A 26 -15.95 3.48 2.49
N VAL A 27 -16.48 4.40 1.68
CA VAL A 27 -17.92 4.72 1.69
C VAL A 27 -18.73 3.56 1.11
N ASP A 28 -18.24 2.90 0.06
CA ASP A 28 -18.93 1.74 -0.53
C ASP A 28 -19.01 0.56 0.47
N LEU A 29 -17.91 0.28 1.18
CA LEU A 29 -17.84 -0.73 2.24
C LEU A 29 -18.47 -0.28 3.57
N HIS A 30 -18.88 0.99 3.67
CA HIS A 30 -19.44 1.66 4.84
C HIS A 30 -18.44 1.83 6.00
N GLU A 31 -17.86 0.74 6.47
CA GLU A 31 -16.87 0.72 7.54
C GLU A 31 -15.89 -0.40 7.29
N VAL A 32 -14.61 -0.13 7.50
CA VAL A 32 -13.57 -1.13 7.29
C VAL A 32 -12.86 -1.39 8.60
N ILE A 33 -13.01 -2.62 9.10
CA ILE A 33 -12.24 -3.15 10.23
C ILE A 33 -10.85 -3.59 9.73
N LYS A 34 -10.80 -4.14 8.51
CA LYS A 34 -9.60 -4.75 7.92
C LYS A 34 -9.19 -4.02 6.64
N PRO A 35 -8.11 -3.21 6.64
CA PRO A 35 -7.53 -2.61 5.43
C PRO A 35 -7.30 -3.58 4.27
N GLY A 36 -7.24 -4.89 4.51
CA GLY A 36 -7.28 -5.93 3.48
C GLY A 36 -8.47 -5.82 2.52
N GLU A 37 -9.67 -5.51 3.02
CA GLU A 37 -10.90 -5.39 2.20
C GLU A 37 -10.80 -4.22 1.20
N LEU A 38 -10.19 -3.11 1.62
CA LEU A 38 -9.88 -1.97 0.72
C LEU A 38 -8.84 -2.36 -0.32
N SER A 39 -7.84 -3.15 0.07
CA SER A 39 -6.80 -3.61 -0.86
C SER A 39 -7.37 -4.54 -1.93
N GLU A 40 -8.36 -5.38 -1.61
CA GLU A 40 -9.00 -6.25 -2.61
C GLU A 40 -9.71 -5.41 -3.69
N GLN A 41 -10.51 -4.42 -3.29
CA GLN A 41 -11.19 -3.52 -4.23
C GLN A 41 -10.21 -2.65 -5.05
N LEU A 42 -9.16 -2.12 -4.41
CA LEU A 42 -8.24 -1.16 -5.02
C LEU A 42 -7.02 -1.78 -5.71
N SER A 43 -6.83 -3.11 -5.58
CA SER A 43 -5.77 -3.85 -6.25
C SER A 43 -5.79 -3.63 -7.77
N SER A 44 -6.99 -3.63 -8.36
CA SER A 44 -7.24 -3.36 -9.78
C SER A 44 -6.79 -1.96 -10.23
N LYS A 45 -6.79 -0.99 -9.29
CA LYS A 45 -6.36 0.40 -9.52
C LYS A 45 -4.87 0.61 -9.24
N GLY A 46 -4.15 -0.40 -8.74
CA GLY A 46 -2.71 -0.35 -8.48
C GLY A 46 -2.31 0.10 -7.07
N LEU A 47 -3.24 0.12 -6.12
CA LEU A 47 -2.94 0.39 -4.70
C LEU A 47 -2.88 -0.91 -3.92
N GLY A 48 -1.71 -1.21 -3.34
CA GLY A 48 -1.52 -2.36 -2.45
C GLY A 48 -1.80 -2.04 -0.98
N LEU A 49 -1.99 -3.08 -0.18
CA LEU A 49 -2.29 -3.01 1.26
C LEU A 49 -1.33 -2.10 2.05
N ALA A 50 -0.02 -2.23 1.82
CA ALA A 50 0.99 -1.40 2.50
C ALA A 50 0.82 0.09 2.20
N ALA A 51 0.51 0.44 0.94
CA ALA A 51 0.27 1.81 0.53
C ALA A 51 -1.02 2.36 1.17
N ILE A 52 -2.09 1.57 1.19
CA ILE A 52 -3.37 1.95 1.79
C ILE A 52 -3.21 2.24 3.29
N ARG A 53 -2.51 1.38 4.04
CA ARG A 53 -2.26 1.60 5.48
C ARG A 53 -1.50 2.89 5.74
N SER A 54 -0.44 3.13 4.97
CA SER A 54 0.39 4.33 5.08
C SER A 54 -0.41 5.60 4.75
N LEU A 55 -1.24 5.56 3.71
CA LEU A 55 -2.09 6.68 3.30
C LEU A 55 -3.21 6.98 4.31
N LEU A 56 -3.92 5.96 4.80
CA LEU A 56 -4.94 6.08 5.84
C LEU A 56 -4.39 6.71 7.11
N ALA A 57 -3.25 6.21 7.60
CA ALA A 57 -2.65 6.68 8.84
C ALA A 57 -2.00 8.07 8.71
N SER A 58 -1.58 8.45 7.52
CA SER A 58 -0.91 9.74 7.31
C SER A 58 -1.89 10.90 7.10
N ASN A 59 -3.16 10.66 6.71
CA ASN A 59 -4.13 11.72 6.40
C ASN A 59 -5.28 11.80 7.42
N ALA A 60 -4.99 12.45 8.56
CA ALA A 60 -5.98 12.70 9.61
C ALA A 60 -7.05 13.75 9.24
N ASP A 61 -7.01 14.36 8.05
CA ASP A 61 -8.04 15.32 7.60
C ASP A 61 -9.15 14.66 6.79
N ILE A 62 -8.88 13.49 6.19
CA ILE A 62 -9.85 12.74 5.39
C ILE A 62 -10.32 11.49 6.15
N PHE A 63 -9.40 10.80 6.84
CA PHE A 63 -9.68 9.54 7.52
C PHE A 63 -9.63 9.69 9.03
N ALA A 64 -10.46 8.92 9.72
CA ALA A 64 -10.42 8.79 11.16
C ALA A 64 -10.44 7.31 11.54
N TYR A 65 -9.67 6.97 12.57
CA TYR A 65 -9.73 5.66 13.20
C TYR A 65 -10.62 5.75 14.43
N ASN A 66 -11.81 5.17 14.37
CA ASN A 66 -12.80 5.22 15.44
C ASN A 66 -13.30 3.81 15.76
N GLU A 67 -13.40 3.46 17.04
CA GLU A 67 -13.90 2.13 17.49
C GLU A 67 -13.24 0.93 16.79
N ARG A 68 -11.92 1.01 16.53
CA ARG A 68 -11.14 0.00 15.78
C ARG A 68 -11.53 -0.16 14.31
N ARG A 69 -12.16 0.85 13.73
CA ARG A 69 -12.59 0.91 12.33
C ARG A 69 -12.05 2.16 11.67
N TRP A 70 -11.70 2.06 10.40
CA TRP A 70 -11.48 3.23 9.57
C TRP A 70 -12.83 3.75 9.10
N VAL A 71 -13.04 5.05 9.28
CA VAL A 71 -14.24 5.75 8.85
C VAL A 71 -13.87 7.06 8.15
N PRO A 72 -14.71 7.55 7.22
CA PRO A 72 -14.58 8.90 6.70
C PRO A 72 -14.62 9.91 7.86
N LYS A 73 -13.62 10.77 8.01
CA LYS A 73 -13.64 11.83 9.05
C LYS A 73 -14.85 12.75 8.89
N ALA A 74 -15.29 12.98 7.65
CA ALA A 74 -16.50 13.72 7.34
C ALA A 74 -17.73 13.18 8.11
N ARG A 75 -17.81 11.87 8.39
CA ARG A 75 -18.89 11.25 9.20
C ARG A 75 -18.91 11.80 10.63
N LEU A 76 -17.74 11.88 11.25
CA LEU A 76 -17.59 12.36 12.64
C LEU A 76 -17.79 13.87 12.72
N ASP A 77 -17.19 14.64 11.81
CA ASP A 77 -17.23 16.11 11.80
C ASP A 77 -18.63 16.71 11.67
N THR A 78 -19.56 15.92 11.17
CA THR A 78 -20.90 16.39 10.80
C THR A 78 -21.98 15.92 11.78
N GLU A 79 -21.59 15.31 12.90
CA GLU A 79 -22.54 14.78 13.89
C GLU A 79 -23.49 15.88 14.36
N GLY A 80 -24.80 15.59 14.36
CA GLY A 80 -25.85 16.56 14.69
C GLY A 80 -26.07 17.68 13.67
N ARG A 81 -25.36 17.70 12.52
CA ARG A 81 -25.55 18.72 11.49
C ARG A 81 -26.71 18.40 10.52
N PRO A 82 -27.27 19.41 9.83
CA PRO A 82 -28.24 19.19 8.76
C PRO A 82 -27.67 18.39 7.59
N MET A 83 -28.53 17.65 6.88
CA MET A 83 -28.15 16.78 5.76
C MET A 83 -27.31 17.49 4.69
N LEU A 84 -27.68 18.71 4.29
CA LEU A 84 -26.94 19.48 3.30
C LEU A 84 -25.49 19.77 3.75
N ALA A 85 -25.29 20.07 5.03
CA ALA A 85 -23.95 20.32 5.57
C ALA A 85 -23.11 19.03 5.63
N ALA A 86 -23.76 17.88 5.86
CA ALA A 86 -23.12 16.57 5.77
C ALA A 86 -22.68 16.23 4.35
N VAL A 87 -23.57 16.47 3.37
CA VAL A 87 -23.30 16.29 1.95
C VAL A 87 -22.15 17.20 1.50
N ASP A 88 -22.18 18.50 1.80
CA ASP A 88 -21.10 19.42 1.43
C ASP A 88 -19.76 19.01 2.05
N ARG A 89 -19.73 18.63 3.33
CA ARG A 89 -18.49 18.21 3.99
C ARG A 89 -17.90 16.95 3.37
N LEU A 90 -18.74 15.97 3.04
CA LEU A 90 -18.30 14.75 2.39
C LEU A 90 -17.79 15.05 0.97
N LEU A 91 -18.48 15.90 0.20
CA LEU A 91 -18.03 16.31 -1.14
C LEU A 91 -16.70 17.06 -1.11
N ARG A 92 -16.48 17.91 -0.10
CA ARG A 92 -15.18 18.57 0.11
C ARG A 92 -14.07 17.56 0.41
N ALA A 93 -14.36 16.48 1.13
CA ALA A 93 -13.39 15.42 1.38
C ALA A 93 -13.04 14.64 0.09
N PHE A 94 -14.01 14.45 -0.81
CA PHE A 94 -13.77 13.85 -2.13
C PHE A 94 -13.04 14.77 -3.11
N GLY A 95 -13.33 16.07 -3.09
CA GLY A 95 -12.71 17.07 -3.98
C GLY A 95 -13.06 16.90 -5.47
N ALA A 96 -14.04 16.08 -5.82
CA ALA A 96 -14.44 15.79 -7.20
C ALA A 96 -15.91 15.32 -7.27
N PRO A 97 -16.51 15.19 -8.47
CA PRO A 97 -17.85 14.65 -8.64
C PRO A 97 -17.96 13.21 -8.12
N VAL A 98 -19.00 12.94 -7.33
CA VAL A 98 -19.27 11.63 -6.71
C VAL A 98 -20.65 11.15 -7.14
N ALA A 99 -20.79 9.85 -7.42
CA ALA A 99 -22.10 9.26 -7.74
C ALA A 99 -23.11 9.53 -6.61
N VAL A 100 -24.32 9.95 -6.99
CA VAL A 100 -25.39 10.24 -6.02
C VAL A 100 -25.70 9.00 -5.18
N ASP A 101 -25.72 7.81 -5.78
CA ASP A 101 -25.99 6.56 -5.06
C ASP A 101 -24.97 6.25 -3.97
N LEU A 102 -23.69 6.56 -4.20
CA LEU A 102 -22.63 6.34 -3.23
C LEU A 102 -22.80 7.31 -2.04
N MET A 103 -23.05 8.59 -2.33
CA MET A 103 -23.34 9.60 -1.32
C MET A 103 -24.61 9.27 -0.52
N ALA A 104 -25.64 8.78 -1.21
CA ALA A 104 -26.93 8.47 -0.62
C ALA A 104 -26.83 7.36 0.43
N ARG A 105 -26.05 6.30 0.17
CA ARG A 105 -25.81 5.21 1.13
C ARG A 105 -25.17 5.73 2.42
N GLU A 106 -24.11 6.54 2.31
CA GLU A 106 -23.43 7.11 3.46
C GLU A 106 -24.35 7.99 4.31
N ILE A 107 -25.14 8.83 3.64
CA ILE A 107 -26.04 9.78 4.30
C ILE A 107 -27.25 9.06 4.89
N ALA A 108 -27.76 8.01 4.24
CA ALA A 108 -28.90 7.22 4.68
C ALA A 108 -28.66 6.55 6.04
N ILE A 109 -27.50 5.89 6.21
CA ILE A 109 -27.09 5.25 7.47
C ILE A 109 -27.17 6.24 8.62
N ARG A 110 -26.67 7.45 8.37
CA ARG A 110 -26.55 8.47 9.40
C ARG A 110 -27.89 9.02 9.85
N TYR A 111 -28.76 9.38 8.90
CA TYR A 111 -30.05 10.00 9.23
C TYR A 111 -31.16 8.97 9.46
N GLY A 112 -30.88 7.67 9.35
CA GLY A 112 -31.85 6.60 9.52
C GLY A 112 -32.98 6.68 8.50
N ILE A 113 -32.64 7.00 7.25
CA ILE A 113 -33.59 7.10 6.13
C ILE A 113 -33.22 6.09 5.05
N GLU A 114 -34.14 5.81 4.13
CA GLU A 114 -33.86 4.94 2.99
C GLU A 114 -32.84 5.59 2.04
N PRO A 115 -31.94 4.80 1.41
CA PRO A 115 -30.98 5.31 0.42
C PRO A 115 -31.65 6.06 -0.74
N GLU A 116 -32.82 5.60 -1.20
CA GLU A 116 -33.56 6.26 -2.29
C GLU A 116 -34.07 7.66 -1.87
N ASP A 117 -34.59 7.79 -0.65
CA ASP A 117 -34.99 9.08 -0.08
C ASP A 117 -33.80 10.03 0.08
N ALA A 118 -32.63 9.50 0.44
CA ALA A 118 -31.40 10.27 0.54
C ALA A 118 -30.94 10.75 -0.84
N ALA A 119 -30.97 9.87 -1.86
CA ALA A 119 -30.62 10.20 -3.24
C ALA A 119 -31.51 11.32 -3.79
N ASP A 120 -32.82 11.24 -3.61
CA ASP A 120 -33.78 12.26 -4.08
C ASP A 120 -33.58 13.62 -3.42
N ARG A 121 -33.18 13.64 -2.15
CA ARG A 121 -32.83 14.89 -1.46
C ARG A 121 -31.51 15.46 -2.00
N ILE A 122 -30.50 14.61 -2.24
CA ILE A 122 -29.22 15.03 -2.81
C ILE A 122 -29.40 15.61 -4.22
N ARG A 123 -30.21 14.96 -5.08
CA ARG A 123 -30.54 15.48 -6.42
C ARG A 123 -31.23 16.84 -6.35
N ARG A 124 -32.19 17.00 -5.42
CA ARG A 124 -32.83 18.30 -5.19
C ARG A 124 -31.84 19.37 -4.75
N PHE A 125 -30.93 19.06 -3.83
CA PHE A 125 -29.87 19.99 -3.44
C PHE A 125 -29.02 20.39 -4.64
N GLY A 126 -28.55 19.43 -5.45
CA GLY A 126 -27.73 19.71 -6.62
C GLY A 126 -28.41 20.54 -7.72
N GLN A 127 -29.74 20.58 -7.75
CA GLN A 127 -30.51 21.41 -8.70
C GLN A 127 -30.71 22.84 -8.20
N THR A 128 -30.95 23.04 -6.91
CA THR A 128 -31.40 24.34 -6.38
C THR A 128 -30.36 25.05 -5.53
N ASP A 129 -29.59 24.30 -4.75
CA ASP A 129 -28.71 24.85 -3.73
C ASP A 129 -27.45 25.48 -4.38
N PRO A 130 -26.90 26.58 -3.83
CA PRO A 130 -25.68 27.19 -4.36
C PRO A 130 -24.39 26.51 -3.90
N LEU A 131 -24.43 25.57 -2.94
CA LEU A 131 -23.23 24.88 -2.43
C LEU A 131 -22.86 23.66 -3.26
N VAL A 132 -23.84 23.01 -3.91
CA VAL A 132 -23.65 21.77 -4.66
C VAL A 132 -24.21 21.87 -6.08
N LEU A 133 -23.71 21.03 -6.98
CA LEU A 133 -24.16 20.93 -8.36
C LEU A 133 -24.40 19.47 -8.74
N LEU A 134 -25.50 19.19 -9.44
CA LEU A 134 -25.80 17.91 -10.07
C LEU A 134 -25.30 17.90 -11.52
N THR A 135 -24.56 16.86 -11.92
CA THR A 135 -24.09 16.63 -13.29
C THR A 135 -25.12 15.85 -14.11
N ARG A 136 -24.94 15.73 -15.43
CA ARG A 136 -25.86 14.98 -16.32
C ARG A 136 -25.81 13.47 -16.12
N ASP A 137 -24.69 12.96 -15.60
CA ASP A 137 -24.42 11.54 -15.32
C ASP A 137 -24.74 11.13 -13.87
N ASP A 138 -25.66 11.85 -13.21
CA ASP A 138 -26.12 11.59 -11.84
C ASP A 138 -25.00 11.57 -10.79
N ARG A 139 -24.07 12.53 -10.90
CA ARG A 139 -23.03 12.80 -9.91
C ARG A 139 -23.26 14.17 -9.27
N VAL A 140 -22.83 14.31 -8.03
CA VAL A 140 -22.90 15.57 -7.30
C VAL A 140 -21.48 16.06 -6.97
N VAL A 141 -21.27 17.38 -7.07
CA VAL A 141 -19.98 18.01 -6.79
C VAL A 141 -20.18 19.27 -5.94
N THR A 142 -19.18 19.62 -5.12
CA THR A 142 -19.18 20.90 -4.41
C THR A 142 -18.90 22.04 -5.39
N THR A 143 -19.58 23.17 -5.22
CA THR A 143 -19.36 24.36 -6.05
C THR A 143 -18.06 25.10 -5.72
N GLU A 144 -17.40 24.75 -4.61
CA GLU A 144 -16.14 25.37 -4.19
C GLU A 144 -15.00 25.12 -5.19
N VAL A 145 -15.04 24.00 -5.92
CA VAL A 145 -14.07 23.68 -6.97
C VAL A 145 -14.42 24.32 -8.32
N LEU A 146 -15.56 25.00 -8.44
CA LEU A 146 -16.09 25.56 -9.68
C LEU A 146 -16.02 27.09 -9.71
N PHE A 147 -15.95 27.67 -10.90
CA PHE A 147 -16.06 29.12 -11.10
C PHE A 147 -17.51 29.51 -11.40
N ARG A 148 -18.21 30.12 -10.45
CA ARG A 148 -19.67 30.40 -10.58
C ARG A 148 -20.01 31.63 -11.44
N GLY A 149 -19.02 32.42 -11.83
CA GLY A 149 -19.28 33.76 -12.37
C GLY A 149 -19.89 34.68 -11.31
N SER A 150 -19.71 35.99 -11.47
CA SER A 150 -20.28 36.98 -10.55
C SER A 150 -20.52 38.27 -11.30
N ASP A 151 -21.45 39.08 -10.82
CA ASP A 151 -21.70 40.44 -11.35
C ASP A 151 -20.63 41.46 -10.89
N GLU A 152 -19.61 40.99 -10.16
CA GLU A 152 -18.49 41.81 -9.70
C GLU A 152 -17.45 42.02 -10.83
N SER A 153 -16.54 42.98 -10.64
CA SER A 153 -15.42 43.18 -11.56
C SER A 153 -14.55 41.92 -11.67
N ARG A 154 -13.96 41.67 -12.85
CA ARG A 154 -13.14 40.47 -13.11
C ARG A 154 -12.07 40.21 -12.05
N PRO A 155 -11.27 41.21 -11.60
CA PRO A 155 -10.27 40.96 -10.56
C PRO A 155 -10.88 40.52 -9.23
N ARG A 156 -12.07 41.01 -8.90
CA ARG A 156 -12.80 40.61 -7.69
C ARG A 156 -13.42 39.23 -7.82
N ALA A 157 -13.98 38.90 -8.98
CA ALA A 157 -14.48 37.56 -9.30
C ALA A 157 -13.37 36.50 -9.16
N TYR A 158 -12.18 36.78 -9.69
CA TYR A 158 -11.02 35.89 -9.58
C TYR A 158 -10.57 35.70 -8.13
N LYS A 159 -10.51 36.79 -7.36
CA LYS A 159 -10.17 36.74 -5.93
C LYS A 159 -11.19 35.93 -5.13
N LEU A 160 -12.49 36.06 -5.43
CA LEU A 160 -13.54 35.28 -4.76
C LEU A 160 -13.48 33.80 -5.10
N ALA A 161 -13.08 33.45 -6.33
CA ALA A 161 -12.89 32.07 -6.75
C ALA A 161 -11.54 31.47 -6.32
N GLY A 162 -10.60 32.30 -5.85
CA GLY A 162 -9.26 31.89 -5.46
C GLY A 162 -8.35 31.53 -6.64
N ILE A 163 -8.53 32.19 -7.78
CA ILE A 163 -7.71 32.01 -9.00
C ILE A 163 -6.92 33.27 -9.33
N THR A 164 -5.77 33.08 -9.98
CA THR A 164 -4.93 34.18 -10.46
C THR A 164 -5.27 34.55 -11.91
N GLU A 165 -4.99 35.80 -12.30
CA GLU A 165 -5.16 36.25 -13.70
C GLU A 165 -4.25 35.48 -14.66
N GLU A 166 -3.08 35.03 -14.17
CA GLU A 166 -2.10 34.26 -14.93
C GLU A 166 -2.65 32.87 -15.31
N GLU A 167 -3.32 32.18 -14.39
CA GLU A 167 -3.97 30.89 -14.65
C GLU A 167 -5.07 31.00 -15.72
N VAL A 168 -5.87 32.07 -15.67
CA VAL A 168 -6.91 32.33 -16.68
C VAL A 168 -6.28 32.65 -18.03
N ALA A 169 -5.23 33.46 -18.06
CA ALA A 169 -4.51 33.79 -19.28
C ALA A 169 -3.84 32.56 -19.91
N GLU A 170 -3.30 31.64 -19.10
CA GLU A 170 -2.74 30.38 -19.58
C GLU A 170 -3.83 29.49 -20.20
N ALA A 171 -4.99 29.36 -19.55
CA ALA A 171 -6.13 28.62 -20.09
C ALA A 171 -6.62 29.22 -21.42
N GLN A 172 -6.75 30.55 -21.49
CA GLN A 172 -7.11 31.26 -22.74
C GLN A 172 -6.06 31.07 -23.83
N LYS A 173 -4.78 31.08 -23.49
CA LYS A 173 -3.69 30.85 -24.45
C LYS A 173 -3.72 29.43 -25.03
N LYS A 174 -4.02 28.42 -24.21
CA LYS A 174 -4.20 27.02 -24.66
C LYS A 174 -5.39 26.89 -25.62
N LEU A 175 -6.49 27.61 -25.35
CA LEU A 175 -7.70 27.58 -26.17
C LEU A 175 -7.58 28.39 -27.47
N GLY A 176 -6.79 29.48 -27.46
CA GLY A 176 -6.63 30.38 -28.60
C GLY A 176 -7.92 31.10 -28.97
N ASN A 177 -8.18 31.25 -30.27
CA ASN A 177 -9.45 31.80 -30.76
C ASN A 177 -10.51 30.68 -30.76
N PHE A 178 -11.23 30.54 -29.66
CA PHE A 178 -12.15 29.43 -29.41
C PHE A 178 -13.62 29.87 -29.50
N ASP A 179 -14.44 29.12 -30.23
CA ASP A 179 -15.88 29.38 -30.35
C ASP A 179 -16.67 28.56 -29.31
N TRP A 180 -17.10 29.25 -28.25
CA TRP A 180 -17.88 28.67 -27.17
C TRP A 180 -19.34 28.40 -27.52
N LEU A 181 -19.83 28.87 -28.66
CA LEU A 181 -21.21 28.68 -29.11
C LEU A 181 -21.38 27.42 -29.97
N HIS A 182 -20.29 26.71 -30.27
CA HIS A 182 -20.33 25.46 -31.00
C HIS A 182 -20.96 24.34 -30.13
N ASN A 183 -21.74 23.44 -30.75
CA ASN A 183 -22.46 22.37 -30.01
C ASN A 183 -21.50 21.49 -29.17
N ASP A 184 -20.32 21.19 -29.70
CA ASP A 184 -19.29 20.37 -29.03
C ASP A 184 -18.17 21.20 -28.36
N ALA A 185 -18.44 22.48 -28.05
CA ALA A 185 -17.43 23.39 -27.49
C ALA A 185 -16.74 22.83 -26.23
N LEU A 186 -17.47 22.17 -25.33
CA LEU A 186 -16.88 21.66 -24.09
C LEU A 186 -15.89 20.52 -24.33
N VAL A 187 -16.22 19.59 -25.23
CA VAL A 187 -15.34 18.47 -25.61
C VAL A 187 -14.07 19.01 -26.27
N LEU A 188 -14.22 19.90 -27.25
CA LEU A 188 -13.10 20.51 -27.96
C LEU A 188 -12.22 21.37 -27.04
N ALA A 189 -12.81 22.00 -26.02
CA ALA A 189 -12.06 22.76 -25.02
C ALA A 189 -11.19 21.83 -24.15
N LEU A 190 -11.73 20.69 -23.71
CA LEU A 190 -10.95 19.72 -22.93
C LEU A 190 -9.85 19.05 -23.75
N GLU A 191 -10.11 18.68 -25.01
CA GLU A 191 -9.09 18.10 -25.90
C GLU A 191 -7.90 19.04 -26.12
N LYS A 192 -8.15 20.35 -26.17
CA LYS A 192 -7.10 21.35 -26.40
C LYS A 192 -6.40 21.82 -25.13
N ALA A 193 -7.14 21.97 -24.03
CA ALA A 193 -6.65 22.63 -22.83
C ALA A 193 -6.20 21.67 -21.73
N ALA A 194 -6.66 20.41 -21.71
CA ALA A 194 -6.30 19.46 -20.66
C ALA A 194 -4.78 19.15 -20.69
N PRO A 195 -4.10 19.09 -19.52
CA PRO A 195 -4.61 19.35 -18.17
C PRO A 195 -4.85 20.86 -17.88
N VAL A 196 -6.00 21.18 -17.27
CA VAL A 196 -6.42 22.56 -16.95
C VAL A 196 -7.22 22.64 -15.65
N SER A 197 -7.12 23.75 -14.92
CA SER A 197 -7.99 24.02 -13.75
C SER A 197 -9.43 24.27 -14.19
N LEU A 198 -10.40 23.61 -13.53
CA LEU A 198 -11.83 23.81 -13.77
C LEU A 198 -12.25 25.26 -13.56
N LYS A 199 -11.65 25.94 -12.57
CA LYS A 199 -11.92 27.36 -12.30
C LYS A 199 -11.35 28.26 -13.38
N ALA A 200 -10.13 27.99 -13.83
CA ALA A 200 -9.50 28.76 -14.91
C ALA A 200 -10.26 28.59 -16.24
N LEU A 201 -10.70 27.36 -16.55
CA LEU A 201 -11.50 27.06 -17.73
C LEU A 201 -12.86 27.75 -17.69
N GLY A 202 -13.57 27.69 -16.55
CA GLY A 202 -14.84 28.38 -16.37
C GLY A 202 -14.70 29.90 -16.42
N ALA A 203 -13.63 30.45 -15.86
CA ALA A 203 -13.32 31.88 -15.96
C ALA A 203 -13.04 32.30 -17.41
N ALA A 204 -12.30 31.49 -18.17
CA ALA A 204 -12.04 31.74 -19.59
C ALA A 204 -13.35 31.74 -20.42
N ALA A 205 -14.24 30.77 -20.16
CA ALA A 205 -15.56 30.72 -20.78
C ALA A 205 -16.43 31.91 -20.38
N TRP A 206 -16.45 32.27 -19.10
CA TRP A 206 -17.19 33.42 -18.59
C TRP A 206 -16.74 34.73 -19.25
N VAL A 207 -15.45 34.99 -19.37
CA VAL A 207 -14.92 36.20 -20.04
C VAL A 207 -15.34 36.28 -21.51
N ALA A 208 -15.42 35.13 -22.20
CA ALA A 208 -15.82 35.08 -23.61
C ALA A 208 -17.35 35.22 -23.79
N LEU A 209 -18.14 34.62 -22.90
CA LEU A 209 -19.60 34.55 -22.99
C LEU A 209 -20.33 35.67 -22.21
N SER A 210 -19.60 36.44 -21.41
CA SER A 210 -20.11 37.57 -20.62
C SER A 210 -19.24 38.81 -20.85
N PRO A 211 -19.38 39.50 -22.00
CA PRO A 211 -18.62 40.71 -22.27
C PRO A 211 -18.99 41.84 -21.31
N ASP A 212 -18.03 42.70 -20.94
CA ASP A 212 -18.20 43.83 -20.00
C ASP A 212 -19.09 44.97 -20.55
N SER A 213 -19.73 44.77 -21.70
CA SER A 213 -20.60 45.76 -22.32
C SER A 213 -21.95 45.81 -21.60
N PRO A 214 -22.48 47.00 -21.25
CA PRO A 214 -23.82 47.14 -20.65
C PRO A 214 -24.97 46.59 -21.50
N PHE A 215 -24.73 46.35 -22.80
CA PHE A 215 -25.69 45.80 -23.76
C PHE A 215 -25.31 44.39 -24.22
N GLY A 216 -24.27 43.80 -23.63
CA GLY A 216 -23.83 42.45 -23.92
C GLY A 216 -24.79 41.42 -23.35
N ASN A 217 -25.04 40.34 -24.09
CA ASN A 217 -25.77 39.21 -23.54
C ASN A 217 -24.84 38.39 -22.65
N HIS A 218 -25.24 38.16 -21.41
CA HIS A 218 -24.56 37.27 -20.48
C HIS A 218 -25.08 35.85 -20.71
N LEU A 219 -24.32 35.04 -21.45
CA LEU A 219 -24.72 33.68 -21.83
C LEU A 219 -24.11 32.59 -20.95
N PHE A 220 -23.24 32.96 -20.01
CA PHE A 220 -22.58 31.99 -19.13
C PHE A 220 -23.49 31.58 -17.97
N ASP A 221 -24.05 30.38 -18.06
CA ASP A 221 -24.67 29.69 -16.93
C ASP A 221 -23.73 28.62 -16.39
N TRP A 222 -23.14 28.87 -15.22
CA TRP A 222 -22.20 27.96 -14.59
C TRP A 222 -22.82 26.59 -14.29
N ARG A 223 -24.12 26.51 -13.96
CA ARG A 223 -24.76 25.23 -13.63
C ARG A 223 -24.81 24.33 -14.85
N THR A 224 -25.35 24.85 -15.94
CA THR A 224 -25.46 24.11 -17.20
C THR A 224 -24.07 23.79 -17.75
N PHE A 225 -23.16 24.77 -17.75
CA PHE A 225 -21.78 24.59 -18.23
C PHE A 225 -21.06 23.45 -17.51
N TYR A 226 -21.05 23.44 -16.18
CA TYR A 226 -20.35 22.40 -15.43
C TYR A 226 -21.11 21.08 -15.36
N ALA A 227 -22.44 21.10 -15.39
CA ALA A 227 -23.20 19.86 -15.48
C ALA A 227 -22.86 19.09 -16.76
N ASP A 228 -22.69 19.80 -17.89
CA ASP A 228 -22.32 19.20 -19.17
C ASP A 228 -20.82 18.86 -19.22
N LEU A 229 -19.94 19.76 -18.76
CA LEU A 229 -18.48 19.55 -18.77
C LEU A 229 -18.05 18.34 -17.94
N LEU A 230 -18.60 18.19 -16.73
CA LEU A 230 -18.21 17.15 -15.79
C LEU A 230 -18.78 15.77 -16.16
N SER A 231 -19.74 15.71 -17.09
CA SER A 231 -20.31 14.48 -17.61
C SER A 231 -19.62 13.97 -18.88
N ILE A 232 -18.55 14.64 -19.34
CA ILE A 232 -17.74 14.19 -20.47
C ILE A 232 -16.90 12.98 -20.03
N PRO A 233 -17.02 11.81 -20.69
CA PRO A 233 -16.27 10.61 -20.32
C PRO A 233 -14.78 10.73 -20.69
N GLY A 234 -13.92 9.95 -20.02
CA GLY A 234 -12.48 9.87 -20.33
C GLY A 234 -11.60 10.88 -19.58
N TYR A 235 -12.19 11.68 -18.69
CA TYR A 235 -11.49 12.67 -17.88
C TYR A 235 -11.65 12.39 -16.38
N VAL A 236 -10.59 12.67 -15.63
CA VAL A 236 -10.52 12.59 -14.18
C VAL A 236 -10.19 13.95 -13.60
N ILE A 237 -10.73 14.23 -12.43
CA ILE A 237 -10.48 15.48 -11.70
C ILE A 237 -9.53 15.19 -10.55
N SER A 238 -8.57 16.07 -10.34
CA SER A 238 -7.73 16.06 -9.15
C SER A 238 -8.42 16.76 -7.98
N ALA A 239 -7.95 16.53 -6.75
CA ALA A 239 -8.49 17.19 -5.57
C ALA A 239 -8.33 18.73 -5.59
N ASP A 240 -7.36 19.24 -6.34
CA ASP A 240 -7.15 20.69 -6.54
C ASP A 240 -8.05 21.29 -7.64
N GLY A 241 -8.94 20.49 -8.23
CA GLY A 241 -9.86 20.92 -9.28
C GLY A 241 -9.24 21.01 -10.68
N VAL A 242 -8.15 20.28 -10.94
CA VAL A 242 -7.56 20.16 -12.30
C VAL A 242 -8.22 18.98 -13.01
N ILE A 243 -8.72 19.21 -14.22
CA ILE A 243 -9.24 18.16 -15.09
C ILE A 243 -8.14 17.66 -16.03
N ALA A 244 -7.97 16.35 -16.09
CA ALA A 244 -6.96 15.65 -16.88
C ALA A 244 -7.51 14.36 -17.50
N SER A 245 -6.78 13.75 -18.42
CA SER A 245 -7.17 12.45 -19.00
C SER A 245 -7.02 11.29 -18.01
N GLU A 246 -7.80 10.23 -18.15
CA GLU A 246 -7.70 9.02 -17.31
C GLU A 246 -6.29 8.40 -17.27
N ALA A 247 -5.53 8.52 -18.37
CA ALA A 247 -4.15 8.03 -18.43
C ALA A 247 -3.20 8.75 -17.46
N GLU A 248 -3.48 10.01 -17.12
CA GLU A 248 -2.75 10.74 -16.09
C GLU A 248 -3.12 10.26 -14.68
N GLY A 249 -4.39 9.89 -14.46
CA GLY A 249 -4.87 9.29 -13.21
C GLY A 249 -4.06 8.06 -12.79
N ALA A 250 -3.77 7.15 -13.73
CA ALA A 250 -2.94 5.97 -13.46
C ALA A 250 -1.51 6.33 -13.03
N LYS A 251 -0.93 7.40 -13.59
CA LYS A 251 0.40 7.89 -13.19
C LYS A 251 0.38 8.43 -11.77
N TRP A 252 -0.69 9.13 -11.39
CA TRP A 252 -0.85 9.68 -10.04
C TRP A 252 -0.96 8.56 -9.00
N VAL A 253 -1.69 7.49 -9.29
CA VAL A 253 -1.75 6.33 -8.38
C VAL A 253 -0.37 5.69 -8.19
N ALA A 254 0.41 5.52 -9.26
CA ALA A 254 1.77 5.00 -9.16
C ALA A 254 2.71 5.92 -8.36
N GLN A 255 2.54 7.25 -8.47
CA GLN A 255 3.28 8.22 -7.68
C GLN A 255 2.87 8.19 -6.20
N ALA A 256 1.58 8.05 -5.91
CA ALA A 256 1.05 7.94 -4.56
C ALA A 256 1.53 6.66 -3.86
N ALA A 257 1.56 5.53 -4.56
CA ALA A 257 2.11 4.28 -4.03
C ALA A 257 3.60 4.44 -3.63
N LYS A 258 4.41 5.08 -4.48
CA LYS A 258 5.82 5.40 -4.17
C LYS A 258 5.96 6.36 -3.00
N LEU A 259 5.03 7.31 -2.84
CA LEU A 259 5.03 8.22 -1.69
C LEU A 259 4.68 7.46 -0.40
N ALA A 260 3.72 6.54 -0.47
CA ALA A 260 3.31 5.71 0.65
C ALA A 260 4.47 4.86 1.20
N ASP A 261 5.32 4.34 0.30
CA ASP A 261 6.56 3.64 0.65
C ASP A 261 7.57 4.56 1.38
N LYS A 262 7.65 5.84 1.01
CA LYS A 262 8.53 6.84 1.68
C LYS A 262 7.98 7.28 3.04
N LEU A 263 6.65 7.33 3.18
CA LEU A 263 5.95 7.70 4.40
C LEU A 263 6.06 6.62 5.49
N ALA A 264 6.37 5.38 5.12
CA ALA A 264 6.65 4.28 6.04
C ALA A 264 8.07 4.40 6.61
N PRO A 265 8.28 5.30 7.60
CA PRO A 265 8.35 4.81 8.99
C PRO A 265 7.73 5.80 10.00
N THR A 266 7.21 5.29 11.12
CA THR A 266 6.58 6.00 12.27
C THR A 266 5.06 6.13 12.29
N VAL A 267 4.33 5.04 12.06
CA VAL A 267 3.06 4.86 12.76
C VAL A 267 3.34 3.86 13.88
N GLU A 268 3.70 4.37 15.06
CA GLU A 268 3.59 3.61 16.31
C GLU A 268 2.08 3.42 16.56
N ILE A 269 1.55 2.28 16.12
CA ILE A 269 0.22 1.84 16.54
C ILE A 269 0.37 1.46 18.02
N GLU A 270 -0.33 2.21 18.88
CA GLU A 270 -0.33 2.05 20.34
C GLU A 270 -0.56 0.58 20.75
N ASP A 271 0.29 0.11 21.67
CA ASP A 271 0.30 -1.18 22.38
C ASP A 271 -0.62 -2.29 21.80
N ALA A 272 -0.18 -2.88 20.69
CA ALA A 272 -0.64 -4.21 20.30
C ALA A 272 -0.12 -5.24 21.32
N VAL A 273 -1.04 -6.00 21.91
CA VAL A 273 -0.74 -7.25 22.62
C VAL A 273 -0.54 -8.34 21.57
N PRO A 274 0.42 -9.28 21.72
CA PRO A 274 0.58 -10.39 20.79
C PRO A 274 -0.74 -11.14 20.55
N ILE A 275 -0.92 -11.67 19.35
CA ILE A 275 -2.16 -12.35 18.97
C ILE A 275 -2.35 -13.62 19.81
N GLU A 276 -3.54 -13.74 20.39
CA GLU A 276 -4.04 -15.02 20.89
C GLU A 276 -4.78 -15.72 19.74
N LEU A 277 -4.16 -16.78 19.21
CA LEU A 277 -4.74 -17.57 18.13
C LEU A 277 -5.94 -18.36 18.64
N LYS A 278 -7.14 -18.04 18.14
CA LYS A 278 -8.34 -18.83 18.44
C LYS A 278 -8.37 -20.09 17.55
N PRO A 279 -9.10 -21.14 17.97
CA PRO A 279 -9.25 -22.36 17.17
C PRO A 279 -9.80 -22.11 15.76
N GLU A 280 -10.69 -21.14 15.60
CA GLU A 280 -11.26 -20.74 14.31
C GLU A 280 -10.20 -20.15 13.36
N ASP A 281 -9.26 -19.38 13.90
CA ASP A 281 -8.19 -18.75 13.12
C ASP A 281 -7.18 -19.81 12.65
N ILE A 282 -6.89 -20.81 13.49
CA ILE A 282 -6.06 -21.96 13.13
C ILE A 282 -6.71 -22.76 11.99
N GLU A 283 -8.03 -22.95 12.04
CA GLU A 283 -8.74 -23.65 10.98
C GLU A 283 -8.72 -22.89 9.64
N ASN A 284 -8.81 -21.55 9.67
CA ASN A 284 -8.69 -20.72 8.48
C ASN A 284 -7.27 -20.76 7.89
N MET A 285 -6.24 -20.73 8.73
CA MET A 285 -4.85 -20.90 8.30
C MET A 285 -4.64 -22.27 7.63
N VAL A 286 -5.11 -23.35 8.25
CA VAL A 286 -5.00 -24.71 7.72
C VAL A 286 -5.75 -24.86 6.40
N LYS A 287 -6.96 -24.30 6.27
CA LYS A 287 -7.72 -24.27 5.00
C LYS A 287 -6.94 -23.57 3.90
N LYS A 288 -6.25 -22.48 4.23
CA LYS A 288 -5.45 -21.73 3.25
C LYS A 288 -4.22 -22.50 2.78
N VAL A 289 -3.51 -23.16 3.70
CA VAL A 289 -2.34 -23.99 3.34
C VAL A 289 -2.75 -25.23 2.55
N THR A 290 -3.86 -25.88 2.92
CA THR A 290 -4.36 -27.08 2.22
C THR A 290 -4.99 -26.75 0.85
N GLY A 291 -5.54 -25.56 0.68
CA GLY A 291 -6.09 -25.07 -0.60
C GLY A 291 -5.03 -24.55 -1.59
N ALA A 292 -3.82 -24.25 -1.13
CA ALA A 292 -2.73 -23.77 -1.98
C ALA A 292 -2.04 -24.92 -2.74
N SER A 293 -1.68 -24.69 -4.01
CA SER A 293 -0.88 -25.63 -4.81
C SER A 293 0.61 -25.60 -4.46
N GLU A 294 1.09 -24.48 -3.92
CA GLU A 294 2.49 -24.23 -3.55
C GLU A 294 2.67 -24.09 -2.04
N THR A 295 3.92 -23.94 -1.58
CA THR A 295 4.24 -23.68 -0.17
C THR A 295 3.77 -22.29 0.23
N VAL A 296 3.03 -22.19 1.33
CA VAL A 296 2.59 -20.92 1.92
C VAL A 296 3.51 -20.55 3.08
N THR A 297 3.90 -19.29 3.20
CA THR A 297 4.72 -18.82 4.32
C THR A 297 3.88 -18.36 5.50
N ALA A 298 4.35 -18.56 6.73
CA ALA A 298 3.74 -17.99 7.94
C ALA A 298 3.71 -16.47 7.89
N LYS A 299 4.68 -15.84 7.21
CA LYS A 299 4.64 -14.41 6.90
C LYS A 299 3.43 -14.03 6.05
N GLN A 300 3.15 -14.76 4.97
CA GLN A 300 1.95 -14.52 4.15
C GLN A 300 0.68 -14.73 4.99
N LEU A 301 0.62 -15.77 5.81
CA LEU A 301 -0.54 -16.02 6.68
C LEU A 301 -0.74 -14.89 7.70
N LEU A 302 0.33 -14.39 8.32
CA LEU A 302 0.27 -13.25 9.23
C LEU A 302 -0.14 -11.96 8.54
N GLU A 303 0.40 -11.69 7.35
CA GLU A 303 0.06 -10.49 6.58
C GLU A 303 -1.38 -10.52 6.05
N GLU A 304 -1.86 -11.68 5.61
CA GLU A 304 -3.16 -11.84 4.95
C GLU A 304 -4.33 -12.06 5.93
N LEU A 305 -4.14 -12.79 7.03
CA LEU A 305 -5.23 -13.12 7.96
C LEU A 305 -5.29 -12.17 9.17
N PHE A 306 -4.11 -11.83 9.70
CA PHE A 306 -3.96 -11.04 10.92
C PHE A 306 -3.42 -9.64 10.68
N GLU A 307 -3.04 -9.32 9.45
CA GLU A 307 -2.58 -8.00 9.07
C GLU A 307 -1.24 -7.57 9.70
N ILE A 308 -0.46 -8.52 10.21
CA ILE A 308 0.79 -8.26 10.94
C ILE A 308 1.96 -8.32 9.97
N THR A 309 2.63 -7.19 9.80
CA THR A 309 3.85 -7.06 8.99
C THR A 309 5.09 -7.05 9.89
N PRO A 310 6.30 -7.33 9.35
CA PRO A 310 7.57 -7.27 10.11
C PRO A 310 7.87 -5.92 10.78
N THR A 311 7.12 -4.88 10.43
CA THR A 311 7.21 -3.53 11.00
C THR A 311 6.48 -3.39 12.34
N VAL A 312 5.64 -4.36 12.72
CA VAL A 312 4.88 -4.35 13.98
C VAL A 312 5.77 -4.88 15.11
N ARG A 313 5.74 -4.23 16.29
CA ARG A 313 6.58 -4.62 17.44
C ARG A 313 6.34 -6.06 17.92
N THR A 314 5.10 -6.54 17.83
CA THR A 314 4.69 -7.90 18.24
C THR A 314 5.00 -8.97 17.19
N TYR A 315 5.44 -8.59 15.98
CA TYR A 315 5.68 -9.54 14.88
C TYR A 315 6.56 -10.75 15.24
N PRO A 316 7.65 -10.61 16.03
CA PRO A 316 8.44 -11.78 16.44
C PRO A 316 7.64 -12.78 17.27
N ASP A 317 6.80 -12.28 18.19
CA ASP A 317 5.97 -13.10 19.07
C ASP A 317 4.78 -13.70 18.30
N ASP A 318 4.15 -12.92 17.42
CA ASP A 318 3.05 -13.36 16.56
C ASP A 318 3.51 -14.44 15.56
N MET A 319 4.72 -14.30 15.01
CA MET A 319 5.37 -15.31 14.18
C MET A 319 5.63 -16.60 14.95
N ALA A 320 6.14 -16.51 16.17
CA ALA A 320 6.33 -17.68 17.01
C ALA A 320 4.99 -18.39 17.29
N ASN A 321 3.95 -17.65 17.64
CA ASN A 321 2.62 -18.20 17.93
C ASN A 321 2.02 -18.92 16.71
N VAL A 322 2.11 -18.34 15.51
CA VAL A 322 1.61 -18.96 14.27
C VAL A 322 2.42 -20.20 13.91
N MET A 323 3.76 -20.11 14.02
CA MET A 323 4.64 -21.24 13.75
C MET A 323 4.36 -22.41 14.69
N ASP A 324 4.15 -22.17 15.97
CA ASP A 324 3.86 -23.20 16.97
C ASP A 324 2.47 -23.82 16.76
N ALA A 325 1.46 -22.99 16.46
CA ALA A 325 0.11 -23.47 16.15
C ALA A 325 0.08 -24.36 14.90
N LEU A 326 0.77 -23.97 13.83
CA LEU A 326 0.82 -24.75 12.58
C LEU A 326 1.70 -26.00 12.69
N ARG A 327 2.81 -25.95 13.43
CA ARG A 327 3.64 -27.15 13.71
C ARG A 327 2.89 -28.17 14.57
N GLY A 328 1.97 -27.71 15.42
CA GLY A 328 1.13 -28.59 16.23
C GLY A 328 0.02 -29.31 15.46
N ASP A 329 -0.33 -28.85 14.25
CA ASP A 329 -1.45 -29.40 13.47
C ASP A 329 -0.98 -30.44 12.43
N LYS A 330 -1.43 -31.69 12.59
CA LYS A 330 -1.05 -32.82 11.71
C LYS A 330 -1.56 -32.69 10.26
N ARG A 331 -2.46 -31.75 9.97
CA ARG A 331 -3.02 -31.53 8.63
C ARG A 331 -2.08 -30.74 7.72
N VAL A 332 -1.02 -30.16 8.27
CA VAL A 332 -0.07 -29.31 7.55
C VAL A 332 1.35 -29.81 7.82
N LEU A 333 2.21 -29.76 6.82
CA LEU A 333 3.61 -30.17 6.91
C LEU A 333 4.52 -28.93 6.91
N TRP A 334 5.44 -28.86 7.87
CA TRP A 334 6.51 -27.87 7.88
C TRP A 334 7.66 -28.29 6.97
N VAL A 335 8.04 -27.44 6.01
CA VAL A 335 9.06 -27.73 4.99
C VAL A 335 10.33 -26.89 5.15
N GLY A 336 10.51 -26.27 6.33
CA GLY A 336 11.68 -25.47 6.69
C GLY A 336 11.44 -23.96 6.69
N GLY A 337 12.23 -23.23 7.47
CA GLY A 337 12.06 -21.79 7.68
C GLY A 337 10.65 -21.47 8.19
N ASP A 338 9.94 -20.61 7.45
CA ASP A 338 8.56 -20.20 7.69
C ASP A 338 7.54 -20.86 6.74
N ARG A 339 7.91 -21.92 6.01
CA ARG A 339 7.08 -22.50 4.93
C ARG A 339 6.29 -23.73 5.37
N PHE A 340 5.05 -23.81 4.88
CA PHE A 340 4.12 -24.90 5.12
C PHE A 340 3.47 -25.40 3.82
N GLN A 341 3.18 -26.69 3.76
CA GLN A 341 2.56 -27.34 2.60
C GLN A 341 1.57 -28.44 3.03
N LYS A 342 0.72 -28.87 2.10
CA LYS A 342 -0.10 -30.08 2.29
C LYS A 342 0.80 -31.33 2.43
N PRO A 343 0.50 -32.26 3.36
CA PRO A 343 1.31 -33.47 3.56
C PRO A 343 1.49 -34.32 2.31
N GLU A 344 0.45 -34.40 1.47
CA GLU A 344 0.41 -35.20 0.24
C GLU A 344 1.27 -34.63 -0.90
N ALA A 345 1.76 -33.40 -0.79
CA ALA A 345 2.61 -32.78 -1.83
C ALA A 345 4.10 -33.01 -1.62
N ARG A 346 4.48 -33.70 -0.54
CA ARG A 346 5.87 -34.07 -0.30
C ARG A 346 6.27 -35.15 -1.32
N PRO A 347 7.33 -34.95 -2.13
CA PRO A 347 7.87 -36.03 -2.95
C PRO A 347 8.41 -37.15 -2.05
N ASP A 348 8.18 -38.41 -2.44
CA ASP A 348 8.62 -39.58 -1.67
C ASP A 348 10.16 -39.64 -1.54
N ASP A 349 10.87 -39.07 -2.51
CA ASP A 349 12.34 -39.11 -2.63
C ASP A 349 13.07 -38.09 -1.71
N VAL A 350 12.38 -37.34 -0.86
CA VAL A 350 13.00 -36.26 -0.04
C VAL A 350 13.96 -36.83 1.03
N ASP A 351 13.66 -38.02 1.54
CA ASP A 351 14.52 -38.70 2.53
C ASP A 351 15.56 -39.63 1.86
N GLU A 352 15.54 -39.73 0.52
CA GLU A 352 16.48 -40.54 -0.24
C GLU A 352 17.67 -39.71 -0.71
N ILE A 353 18.88 -40.16 -0.38
CA ILE A 353 20.10 -39.57 -0.92
C ILE A 353 20.11 -39.85 -2.43
N PRO A 354 20.14 -38.82 -3.30
CA PRO A 354 20.16 -39.03 -4.73
C PRO A 354 21.32 -39.94 -5.13
N MET A 355 21.09 -40.83 -6.08
CA MET A 355 22.07 -41.83 -6.54
C MET A 355 23.50 -41.31 -6.79
N PRO A 356 23.72 -40.06 -7.27
CA PRO A 356 25.08 -39.50 -7.41
C PRO A 356 25.83 -39.25 -6.09
N PHE A 357 25.10 -39.08 -4.99
CA PHE A 357 25.65 -38.87 -3.64
C PHE A 357 25.64 -40.15 -2.80
N GLN A 358 25.06 -41.24 -3.31
CA GLN A 358 25.22 -42.54 -2.68
C GLN A 358 26.66 -43.00 -2.90
N TYR A 359 27.39 -43.20 -1.81
CA TYR A 359 28.71 -43.81 -1.87
C TYR A 359 28.55 -45.25 -2.37
N VAL A 360 29.09 -45.53 -3.56
CA VAL A 360 29.26 -46.91 -4.00
C VAL A 360 30.38 -47.49 -3.13
N ALA A 361 30.02 -48.35 -2.18
CA ALA A 361 30.98 -49.15 -1.47
C ALA A 361 31.66 -50.07 -2.51
N SER A 362 32.86 -49.70 -2.94
CA SER A 362 33.69 -50.60 -3.72
C SER A 362 34.31 -51.61 -2.78
N ASP A 363 33.72 -52.79 -2.71
CA ASP A 363 34.34 -53.92 -2.03
C ASP A 363 35.63 -54.28 -2.79
N HIS A 364 36.77 -53.88 -2.25
CA HIS A 364 38.05 -54.37 -2.73
C HIS A 364 38.21 -55.80 -2.22
N LEU A 365 37.84 -56.77 -3.03
CA LEU A 365 38.04 -58.21 -2.77
C LEU A 365 39.30 -58.69 -3.50
N GLN A 366 40.05 -59.63 -2.91
CA GLN A 366 41.17 -60.32 -3.58
C GLN A 366 40.64 -61.40 -4.55
N GLU A 367 41.52 -61.97 -5.39
CA GLU A 367 41.15 -63.05 -6.35
C GLU A 367 40.50 -64.28 -5.69
N ASP A 368 40.75 -64.50 -4.40
CA ASP A 368 40.20 -65.62 -3.62
C ASP A 368 38.88 -65.29 -2.89
N GLY A 369 38.33 -64.08 -3.06
CA GLY A 369 37.01 -63.68 -2.54
C GLY A 369 36.98 -63.15 -1.11
N ASP A 370 38.13 -63.05 -0.44
CA ASP A 370 38.25 -62.39 0.86
C ASP A 370 38.36 -60.85 0.70
N PRO A 371 37.84 -60.06 1.66
CA PRO A 371 38.09 -58.62 1.70
C PRO A 371 39.59 -58.34 1.70
N VAL A 372 40.05 -57.42 0.85
CA VAL A 372 41.40 -56.88 0.97
C VAL A 372 41.48 -56.25 2.34
N ASP A 373 42.18 -56.92 3.26
CA ASP A 373 42.50 -56.39 4.57
C ASP A 373 43.53 -55.26 4.35
N VAL A 374 43.02 -54.07 4.01
CA VAL A 374 43.81 -52.85 4.02
C VAL A 374 43.97 -52.51 5.50
N GLU A 375 44.93 -53.13 6.16
CA GLU A 375 45.55 -52.47 7.31
C GLU A 375 46.01 -51.11 6.78
N LEU A 376 45.35 -50.05 7.20
CA LEU A 376 45.81 -48.68 6.99
C LEU A 376 47.14 -48.57 7.75
N VAL A 377 48.22 -49.02 7.11
CA VAL A 377 49.57 -48.84 7.62
C VAL A 377 49.80 -47.33 7.63
N ASP A 378 50.08 -46.80 8.82
CA ASP A 378 50.24 -45.36 9.14
C ASP A 378 51.26 -44.64 8.21
N GLU A 379 52.00 -45.37 7.37
CA GLU A 379 52.90 -44.84 6.33
C GLU A 379 52.18 -44.16 5.14
N GLY A 380 50.89 -44.45 4.90
CA GLY A 380 50.10 -43.80 3.84
C GLY A 380 49.60 -42.40 4.18
N LEU A 381 49.51 -42.08 5.48
CA LEU A 381 49.28 -40.73 5.95
C LEU A 381 50.62 -40.05 6.09
N SER A 382 50.98 -39.20 5.10
CA SER A 382 52.17 -38.34 5.23
C SER A 382 52.17 -37.73 6.63
N SER A 383 53.27 -37.85 7.37
CA SER A 383 53.37 -37.37 8.76
C SER A 383 53.02 -35.87 8.93
N SER A 384 52.89 -35.13 7.83
CA SER A 384 52.33 -33.79 7.73
C SER A 384 50.81 -33.74 7.92
N LEU A 385 50.03 -34.74 7.51
CA LEU A 385 48.57 -34.70 7.54
C LEU A 385 48.03 -34.73 8.97
N ARG A 386 48.61 -35.57 9.84
CA ARG A 386 48.32 -35.58 11.29
C ARG A 386 48.61 -34.22 11.94
N LYS A 387 49.68 -33.54 11.52
CA LYS A 387 50.02 -32.19 11.99
C LYS A 387 49.12 -31.10 11.41
N LEU A 388 48.61 -31.31 10.19
CA LEU A 388 47.71 -30.38 9.49
C LEU A 388 46.28 -30.46 10.02
N ILE A 389 45.79 -31.64 10.40
CA ILE A 389 44.49 -31.84 11.06
C ILE A 389 44.50 -31.18 12.45
N LEU A 390 45.61 -31.34 13.19
CA LEU A 390 45.82 -30.67 14.48
C LEU A 390 46.20 -29.19 14.35
N HIS A 391 46.17 -28.60 13.15
CA HIS A 391 46.51 -27.19 12.96
C HIS A 391 45.33 -26.31 13.37
N PRO A 392 45.53 -25.24 14.18
CA PRO A 392 44.43 -24.35 14.63
C PRO A 392 43.64 -23.62 13.53
N LEU A 393 44.08 -23.71 12.26
CA LEU A 393 43.37 -23.15 11.10
C LEU A 393 42.46 -24.18 10.40
N ALA A 394 42.60 -25.46 10.73
CA ALA A 394 41.87 -26.57 10.14
C ALA A 394 40.80 -27.15 11.09
N GLN A 395 40.82 -26.75 12.36
CA GLN A 395 39.86 -27.17 13.37
C GLN A 395 38.62 -26.28 13.39
N ASP A 396 37.45 -26.89 13.58
CA ASP A 396 36.16 -26.21 13.68
C ASP A 396 35.55 -26.35 15.10
N VAL A 397 34.51 -25.56 15.37
CA VAL A 397 33.77 -25.62 16.63
C VAL A 397 33.03 -26.96 16.69
N LEU A 398 33.29 -27.77 17.73
CA LEU A 398 32.79 -29.13 18.01
C LEU A 398 33.69 -30.31 17.57
N ASP A 399 34.93 -30.09 17.17
CA ASP A 399 35.85 -31.22 16.95
C ASP A 399 36.09 -32.03 18.24
N GLU A 400 35.87 -33.35 18.17
CA GLU A 400 35.91 -34.28 19.32
C GLU A 400 37.33 -34.77 19.65
N GLU A 401 38.36 -34.35 18.92
CA GLU A 401 39.74 -34.82 19.10
C GLU A 401 40.44 -34.15 20.31
N LEU A 402 40.99 -34.96 21.21
CA LEU A 402 41.76 -34.52 22.38
C LEU A 402 43.03 -33.75 21.96
N GLN A 403 43.03 -32.43 22.16
CA GLN A 403 44.17 -31.59 21.82
C GLN A 403 45.39 -31.86 22.72
N PRO A 404 46.59 -32.06 22.15
CA PRO A 404 47.82 -32.13 22.94
C PRO A 404 48.15 -30.74 23.51
N ARG A 405 48.35 -30.65 24.84
CA ARG A 405 48.78 -29.40 25.50
C ARG A 405 50.06 -28.87 24.85
N LEU A 406 49.99 -27.67 24.26
CA LEU A 406 51.14 -26.97 23.69
C LEU A 406 52.16 -26.67 24.80
N LYS A 407 53.42 -27.09 24.61
CA LYS A 407 54.50 -26.89 25.59
C LYS A 407 54.97 -25.43 25.74
N ASN A 408 54.77 -24.60 24.71
CA ASN A 408 55.10 -23.17 24.73
C ASN A 408 53.91 -22.39 24.18
N ILE A 409 53.33 -21.52 25.01
CA ILE A 409 52.24 -20.62 24.63
C ILE A 409 52.90 -19.29 24.22
N PRO A 410 52.77 -18.86 22.95
CA PRO A 410 53.26 -17.54 22.54
C PRO A 410 52.34 -16.43 23.06
N ASP A 411 52.93 -15.31 23.51
CA ASP A 411 52.19 -14.17 24.11
C ASP A 411 51.23 -13.46 23.14
N GLN A 412 51.44 -13.59 21.82
CA GLN A 412 50.56 -13.05 20.79
C GLN A 412 50.48 -13.97 19.59
N ILE A 413 49.25 -14.25 19.13
CA ILE A 413 48.97 -14.98 17.89
C ILE A 413 48.18 -14.04 16.97
N ARG A 414 48.65 -13.86 15.72
CA ARG A 414 47.89 -13.18 14.66
C ARG A 414 47.30 -14.23 13.73
N LEU A 415 45.98 -14.32 13.70
CA LEU A 415 45.24 -15.22 12.80
C LEU A 415 44.54 -14.40 11.70
N VAL A 416 44.58 -14.89 10.46
CA VAL A 416 43.84 -14.31 9.33
C VAL A 416 42.45 -14.94 9.30
N LEU A 417 41.44 -14.15 9.66
CA LEU A 417 40.04 -14.60 9.70
C LEU A 417 39.48 -14.64 8.27
N LYS A 418 39.04 -15.81 7.80
CA LYS A 418 38.29 -15.90 6.54
C LYS A 418 36.90 -15.27 6.72
N PRO A 419 36.36 -14.52 5.73
CA PRO A 419 35.09 -13.78 5.86
C PRO A 419 33.90 -14.62 6.35
N ILE A 420 33.83 -15.89 5.92
CA ILE A 420 32.74 -16.83 6.25
C ILE A 420 32.60 -17.06 7.77
N HIS A 421 33.71 -17.17 8.52
CA HIS A 421 33.64 -17.37 9.97
C HIS A 421 33.23 -16.09 10.72
N ARG A 422 33.45 -14.91 10.13
CA ARG A 422 32.96 -13.63 10.68
C ARG A 422 31.47 -13.48 10.47
N GLU A 423 30.95 -13.92 9.33
CA GLU A 423 29.53 -13.85 8.99
C GLU A 423 28.70 -14.89 9.78
N LEU A 424 29.24 -16.08 10.01
CA LEU A 424 28.58 -17.15 10.75
C LEU A 424 28.81 -17.11 12.27
N GLY A 425 29.71 -16.24 12.74
CA GLY A 425 30.02 -16.12 14.18
C GLY A 425 30.67 -17.37 14.80
N THR A 426 31.26 -18.25 13.98
CA THR A 426 31.81 -19.55 14.41
C THR A 426 33.29 -19.50 14.77
N PHE A 427 33.85 -18.32 15.05
CA PHE A 427 35.27 -18.21 15.37
C PHE A 427 35.54 -18.53 16.85
N PRO A 428 36.33 -19.56 17.19
CA PRO A 428 36.66 -19.87 18.57
C PRO A 428 37.68 -18.84 19.11
N MET A 429 37.26 -18.02 20.08
CA MET A 429 38.17 -17.29 20.96
C MET A 429 38.35 -18.13 22.22
N ASP A 430 39.43 -18.90 22.31
CA ASP A 430 39.83 -19.50 23.58
C ASP A 430 40.30 -18.39 24.52
N ARG A 431 39.42 -17.99 25.44
CA ARG A 431 39.80 -17.15 26.57
C ARG A 431 40.34 -18.07 27.65
N LEU A 432 41.66 -18.21 27.70
CA LEU A 432 42.33 -18.90 28.82
C LEU A 432 42.13 -18.07 30.10
N GLU A 433 41.16 -18.45 30.92
CA GLU A 433 41.03 -17.95 32.28
C GLU A 433 42.22 -18.44 33.11
N HIS A 434 43.05 -17.51 33.59
CA HIS A 434 44.02 -17.76 34.64
C HIS A 434 43.26 -18.18 35.91
N GLN A 435 43.32 -19.46 36.26
CA GLN A 435 43.11 -19.88 37.64
C GLN A 435 44.45 -19.85 38.38
N ALA A 436 44.54 -18.88 39.30
CA ALA A 436 45.59 -18.55 40.26
C ALA A 436 46.83 -17.81 39.71
#